data_AF-A0A157NV31-F1
#
_entry.id   AF-A0A157NV31-F1
#
_cell.length_a   1.000
_cell.length_b   1.000
_cell.length_c   1.000
_cell.angle_alpha   90.00
_cell.angle_beta   90.00
_cell.angle_gamma   90.00
#
_symmetry.space_group_name_H-M   'P 1'
#
loop_
_entity.id
_entity.type
_entity.pdbx_description
1 polymer ?
#
loop_
_entity_poly.entity_id
_entity_poly.type
_entity_poly.pdbx_seq_one_letter_code
_entity_poly.pdbx_strand_id
1 'polypeptide(L)'
;MSDLRISGLTFDRGIDDIVYAGKENGARQLPDRQDLPPSADGVKAQLSQLLETPNTDRFLDDVLKPLVGNRDLLIPARFSQALSDALQALSSAAEQAQQNGDDSSKALNRAVRLLKEETGLRELVAMYRSTLYQG
;
A
#
# COMPACT_ATOMS: atom_id res chain seq x y z
N MET A 1 -4.62 25.48 35.42
CA MET A 1 -4.47 26.58 34.45
C MET A 1 -3.19 26.30 33.69
N SER A 2 -3.28 25.56 32.59
CA SER A 2 -2.13 25.10 31.80
C SER A 2 -2.38 25.50 30.34
N ASP A 3 -1.69 26.54 29.90
CA ASP A 3 -1.84 27.16 28.58
C ASP A 3 -1.10 26.32 27.52
N LEU A 4 -1.85 25.61 26.67
CA LEU A 4 -1.31 24.84 25.54
C LEU A 4 -1.41 25.70 24.29
N ARG A 5 -0.33 26.43 23.99
CA ARG A 5 -0.22 27.24 22.78
C ARG A 5 0.17 26.36 21.59
N ILE A 6 -0.82 25.94 20.81
CA ILE A 6 -0.59 25.48 19.44
C ILE A 6 -0.63 26.73 18.55
N SER A 7 0.48 26.98 17.85
CA SER A 7 0.72 28.18 17.05
C SER A 7 -0.50 28.51 16.15
N GLY A 8 -1.24 29.57 16.52
CA GLY A 8 -2.30 30.17 15.71
C GLY A 8 -3.74 30.00 16.20
N LEU A 9 -4.05 29.19 17.23
CA LEU A 9 -5.43 29.01 17.70
C LEU A 9 -5.50 29.03 19.23
N THR A 10 -6.05 30.12 19.79
CA THR A 10 -6.36 30.24 21.22
C THR A 10 -7.80 29.79 21.48
N PHE A 11 -7.98 28.66 22.17
CA PHE A 11 -9.29 28.14 22.57
C PHE A 11 -9.62 28.60 23.99
N ASP A 12 -10.31 29.74 24.12
CA ASP A 12 -10.73 30.29 25.42
C ASP A 12 -12.22 29.97 25.75
N ARG A 13 -12.91 29.23 24.87
CA ARG A 13 -14.27 28.70 25.10
C ARG A 13 -14.45 27.35 24.42
N GLY A 14 -15.28 26.49 25.02
CA GLY A 14 -15.61 25.16 24.50
C GLY A 14 -16.24 25.21 23.10
N ILE A 15 -16.16 24.09 22.38
CA ILE A 15 -16.77 23.96 21.05
C ILE A 15 -18.29 23.83 21.24
N ASP A 16 -19.00 24.94 21.10
CA ASP A 16 -20.45 25.00 21.31
C ASP A 16 -21.26 24.53 20.09
N ASP A 17 -20.69 24.52 18.87
CA ASP A 17 -21.40 24.06 17.67
C ASP A 17 -20.45 23.65 16.52
N ILE A 18 -20.83 22.64 15.73
CA ILE A 18 -20.15 22.24 14.49
C ILE A 18 -21.07 22.56 13.32
N VAL A 19 -20.93 23.75 12.76
CA VAL A 19 -21.69 24.15 11.59
C VAL A 19 -21.10 23.49 10.34
N TYR A 20 -21.85 22.57 9.74
CA TYR A 20 -21.50 21.99 8.44
C TYR A 20 -21.75 23.04 7.35
N ALA A 21 -20.74 23.88 7.10
CA ALA A 21 -20.80 24.88 6.04
C ALA A 21 -20.99 24.20 4.67
N GLY A 22 -22.20 24.37 4.14
CA GLY A 22 -22.54 24.44 2.72
C GLY A 22 -21.75 23.58 1.75
N LYS A 23 -22.38 22.50 1.30
CA LYS A 23 -22.14 21.94 -0.04
C LYS A 23 -22.47 23.00 -1.08
N GLU A 24 -21.51 23.81 -1.51
CA GLU A 24 -21.57 24.45 -2.83
C GLU A 24 -20.18 24.94 -3.29
N ASN A 25 -19.74 24.33 -4.40
CA ASN A 25 -18.81 24.88 -5.40
C ASN A 25 -17.41 25.31 -4.97
N GLY A 26 -16.62 24.31 -4.61
CA GLY A 26 -15.23 24.22 -5.04
C GLY A 26 -14.92 22.76 -5.17
N ALA A 27 -14.37 22.31 -6.29
CA ALA A 27 -13.76 21.00 -6.38
C ALA A 27 -12.59 20.94 -5.37
N ARG A 28 -12.90 20.74 -4.08
CA ARG A 28 -12.01 20.07 -3.16
C ARG A 28 -12.01 18.63 -3.63
N GLN A 29 -11.26 18.39 -4.69
CA GLN A 29 -10.58 17.13 -4.85
C GLN A 29 -10.01 16.84 -3.47
N LEU A 30 -10.55 15.83 -2.80
CA LEU A 30 -9.86 15.23 -1.66
C LEU A 30 -8.40 15.11 -2.12
N PRO A 31 -7.41 15.56 -1.31
CA PRO A 31 -6.02 15.41 -1.69
C PRO A 31 -5.85 14.01 -2.24
N ASP A 32 -5.29 13.87 -3.45
CA ASP A 32 -5.11 12.58 -4.12
C ASP A 32 -4.73 11.60 -3.04
N ARG A 33 -5.61 10.61 -2.79
CA ARG A 33 -5.51 9.70 -1.65
C ARG A 33 -4.10 9.19 -1.69
N GLN A 34 -3.22 9.78 -0.86
CA GLN A 34 -1.80 9.50 -0.97
C GLN A 34 -1.75 7.99 -0.77
N ASP A 35 -1.17 7.31 -1.76
CA ASP A 35 -0.87 5.89 -1.71
C ASP A 35 0.15 5.72 -0.59
N LEU A 36 -0.34 5.88 0.64
CA LEU A 36 0.35 5.64 1.88
C LEU A 36 0.37 4.13 2.02
N PRO A 37 1.55 3.54 2.32
CA PRO A 37 1.61 2.12 2.56
C PRO A 37 0.64 1.80 3.72
N PRO A 38 -0.08 0.67 3.63
CA PRO A 38 -0.99 0.27 4.69
C PRO A 38 -0.26 0.24 6.04
N SER A 39 -0.97 0.63 7.09
CA SER A 39 -0.44 0.66 8.45
C SER A 39 0.23 -0.66 8.84
N ALA A 40 1.31 -0.57 9.60
CA ALA A 40 2.00 -1.75 10.13
C ALA A 40 1.11 -2.53 11.09
N ASP A 41 0.26 -1.81 11.79
CA ASP A 41 -0.57 -2.36 12.84
C ASP A 41 -1.97 -2.61 12.30
N GLY A 42 -2.57 -3.71 12.74
CA GLY A 42 -3.99 -3.95 12.52
C GLY A 42 -4.83 -2.81 13.11
N VAL A 43 -6.03 -2.61 12.56
CA VAL A 43 -6.95 -1.56 13.01
C VAL A 43 -7.38 -1.86 14.45
N LYS A 44 -6.76 -1.21 15.43
CA LYS A 44 -7.23 -1.15 16.83
C LYS A 44 -7.63 0.27 17.19
N ALA A 45 -8.61 0.40 18.08
CA ALA A 45 -8.94 1.68 18.66
C ALA A 45 -7.72 2.21 19.45
N GLN A 46 -7.31 3.44 19.17
CA GLN A 46 -6.10 4.07 19.74
C GLN A 46 -6.07 4.04 21.27
N LEU A 47 -7.25 4.10 21.91
CA LEU A 47 -7.42 3.98 23.35
C LEU A 47 -7.10 2.57 23.89
N SER A 48 -7.50 1.52 23.17
CA SER A 48 -7.16 0.13 23.53
C SER A 48 -5.65 -0.11 23.41
N GLN A 49 -4.99 0.51 22.42
CA GLN A 49 -3.55 0.40 22.25
C GLN A 49 -2.76 1.09 23.38
N LEU A 50 -3.33 2.13 24.01
CA LEU A 50 -2.73 2.85 25.13
C LEU A 50 -2.94 2.13 26.48
N LEU A 51 -4.03 1.37 26.61
CA LEU A 51 -4.48 0.77 27.87
C LEU A 51 -4.19 -0.73 27.97
N GLU A 52 -3.90 -1.43 26.87
CA GLU A 52 -3.55 -2.85 26.90
C GLU A 52 -2.10 -3.07 27.35
N THR A 53 -1.93 -3.90 28.39
CA THR A 53 -0.67 -4.57 28.75
C THR A 53 -0.24 -5.54 27.63
N PRO A 54 1.06 -5.89 27.51
CA PRO A 54 1.51 -6.84 26.50
C PRO A 54 0.77 -8.17 26.68
N ASN A 55 -0.05 -8.52 25.68
CA ASN A 55 -0.88 -9.73 25.66
C ASN A 55 -0.29 -10.78 24.71
N THR A 56 -0.64 -12.04 24.94
CA THR A 56 -0.17 -13.17 24.16
C THR A 56 -0.55 -13.02 22.68
N ASP A 57 -1.72 -12.45 22.40
CA ASP A 57 -2.17 -12.21 21.02
C ASP A 57 -1.24 -11.27 20.25
N ARG A 58 -0.77 -10.17 20.88
CA ARG A 58 0.19 -9.25 20.25
C ARG A 58 1.55 -9.90 20.02
N PHE A 59 1.99 -10.75 20.96
CA PHE A 59 3.22 -11.51 20.77
C PHE A 59 3.10 -12.47 19.57
N LEU A 60 1.96 -13.16 19.46
CA LEU A 60 1.70 -14.06 18.34
C LEU A 60 1.61 -13.29 17.02
N ASP A 61 0.93 -12.14 16.98
CA ASP A 61 0.84 -11.29 15.80
C ASP A 61 2.25 -10.82 15.35
N ASP A 62 3.10 -10.36 16.28
CA ASP A 62 4.45 -9.91 15.96
C ASP A 62 5.34 -11.05 15.45
N VAL A 63 5.19 -12.27 15.99
CA VAL A 63 5.96 -13.45 15.55
C VAL A 63 5.48 -14.00 14.21
N LEU A 64 4.17 -13.96 13.95
CA LEU A 64 3.56 -14.51 12.73
C LEU A 64 3.58 -13.52 11.56
N LYS A 65 3.84 -12.24 11.81
CA LYS A 65 3.86 -11.22 10.76
C LYS A 65 5.00 -11.47 9.77
N PRO A 66 4.70 -11.58 8.47
CA PRO A 66 5.75 -11.72 7.47
C PRO A 66 6.63 -10.47 7.45
N LEU A 67 7.95 -10.68 7.36
CA LEU A 67 8.91 -9.61 7.16
C LEU A 67 8.73 -9.03 5.75
N VAL A 68 7.99 -7.93 5.65
CA VAL A 68 7.80 -7.19 4.40
C VAL A 68 8.96 -6.19 4.25
N GLY A 69 9.94 -6.52 3.38
CA GLY A 69 11.12 -5.67 3.17
C GLY A 69 10.80 -4.31 2.54
N ASN A 70 9.93 -4.27 1.53
CA ASN A 70 9.44 -3.03 0.93
C ASN A 70 7.92 -2.93 1.07
N ARG A 71 7.47 -2.05 1.97
CA ARG A 71 6.04 -1.89 2.31
C ARG A 71 5.24 -1.21 1.21
N ASP A 72 5.90 -0.49 0.30
CA ASP A 72 5.22 0.15 -0.82
C ASP A 72 4.65 -0.90 -1.77
N LEU A 73 5.23 -2.11 -1.81
CA LEU A 73 4.69 -3.25 -2.56
C LEU A 73 3.35 -3.77 -2.01
N LEU A 74 2.90 -3.32 -0.84
CA LEU A 74 1.57 -3.64 -0.33
C LEU A 74 0.48 -2.77 -0.98
N ILE A 75 0.87 -1.70 -1.68
CA ILE A 75 -0.04 -0.84 -2.43
C ILE A 75 -0.22 -1.46 -3.81
N PRO A 76 -1.47 -1.77 -4.24
CA PRO A 76 -1.70 -2.47 -5.50
C PRO A 76 -1.05 -1.80 -6.71
N ALA A 77 -1.12 -0.46 -6.82
CA ALA A 77 -0.54 0.29 -7.92
C ALA A 77 1.00 0.27 -7.93
N ARG A 78 1.63 0.33 -6.75
CA ARG A 78 3.09 0.24 -6.61
C ARG A 78 3.57 -1.18 -6.88
N PHE A 79 2.82 -2.18 -6.45
CA PHE A 79 3.09 -3.59 -6.75
C PHE A 79 3.05 -3.85 -8.26
N SER A 80 2.00 -3.39 -8.95
CA SER A 80 1.90 -3.57 -10.40
C SER A 80 3.04 -2.87 -11.14
N GLN A 81 3.41 -1.66 -10.73
CA GLN A 81 4.54 -0.94 -11.32
C GLN A 81 5.86 -1.69 -11.11
N ALA A 82 6.15 -2.10 -9.87
CA ALA A 82 7.37 -2.84 -9.55
C ALA A 82 7.47 -4.17 -10.33
N LEU A 83 6.33 -4.82 -10.58
CA LEU A 83 6.25 -6.03 -11.39
C LEU A 83 6.59 -5.73 -12.86
N SER A 84 5.99 -4.68 -13.45
CA SER A 84 6.32 -4.23 -14.81
C SER A 84 7.80 -3.88 -14.96
N ASP A 85 8.37 -3.17 -13.98
CA ASP A 85 9.79 -2.79 -13.97
C ASP A 85 10.69 -4.03 -13.87
N ALA A 86 10.34 -5.00 -13.03
CA ALA A 86 11.06 -6.26 -12.89
C ALA A 86 11.02 -7.09 -14.19
N LEU A 87 9.87 -7.13 -14.88
CA LEU A 87 9.73 -7.80 -16.16
C LEU A 87 10.62 -7.16 -17.22
N GLN A 88 10.62 -5.82 -17.30
CA GLN A 88 11.48 -5.09 -18.21
C GLN A 88 12.96 -5.38 -17.93
N ALA A 89 13.39 -5.27 -16.66
CA ALA A 89 14.75 -5.57 -16.26
C ALA A 89 15.18 -7.01 -16.61
N LEU A 90 14.32 -8.00 -16.35
CA LEU A 90 14.59 -9.40 -16.67
C LEU A 90 14.64 -9.65 -18.18
N SER A 91 13.78 -8.99 -18.97
CA SER A 91 13.84 -9.09 -20.43
C SER A 91 15.13 -8.52 -21.00
N SER A 92 15.57 -7.34 -20.54
CA SER A 92 16.84 -6.75 -20.96
C SER A 92 18.03 -7.60 -20.52
N ALA A 93 18.00 -8.17 -19.31
CA ALA A 93 19.03 -9.09 -18.85
C ALA A 93 19.06 -10.39 -19.69
N ALA A 94 17.90 -10.93 -20.08
CA ALA A 94 17.79 -12.10 -20.93
C ALA A 94 18.39 -11.84 -22.33
N GLU A 95 18.08 -10.68 -22.93
CA GLU A 95 18.62 -10.26 -24.22
C GLU A 95 20.15 -10.10 -24.17
N GLN A 96 20.68 -9.46 -23.12
CA GLN A 96 22.12 -9.32 -22.93
C GLN A 96 22.81 -10.67 -22.72
N ALA A 97 22.23 -11.55 -21.89
CA ALA A 97 22.76 -12.89 -21.68
C ALA A 97 22.77 -13.72 -22.97
N GLN A 98 21.75 -13.55 -23.82
CA GLN A 98 21.68 -14.22 -25.11
C GLN A 98 22.72 -13.70 -26.11
N GLN A 99 22.97 -12.38 -26.14
CA GLN A 99 24.03 -11.78 -26.97
C GLN A 99 25.43 -12.22 -26.53
N ASN A 100 25.63 -12.39 -25.22
CA ASN A 100 26.90 -12.83 -24.64
C ASN A 100 27.10 -14.35 -24.67
N GLY A 101 26.11 -15.12 -25.14
CA GLY A 101 26.17 -16.59 -25.18
C GLY A 101 26.18 -17.26 -23.81
N ASP A 102 25.67 -16.58 -22.78
CA ASP A 102 25.67 -17.08 -21.40
C ASP A 102 24.55 -18.12 -21.18
N ASP A 103 24.86 -19.18 -20.42
CA ASP A 103 23.92 -20.27 -20.12
C ASP A 103 22.73 -19.78 -19.26
N SER A 104 22.92 -18.66 -18.56
CA SER A 104 21.89 -17.91 -17.83
C SER A 104 20.71 -17.48 -18.71
N SER A 105 20.91 -17.32 -20.02
CA SER A 105 19.89 -16.87 -20.97
C SER A 105 18.64 -17.75 -20.96
N LYS A 106 18.79 -19.08 -20.83
CA LYS A 106 17.64 -20.01 -20.78
C LYS A 106 16.84 -19.86 -19.48
N ALA A 107 17.53 -19.69 -18.35
CA ALA A 107 16.89 -19.48 -17.06
C ALA A 107 16.14 -18.14 -17.02
N LEU A 108 16.76 -17.07 -17.54
CA LEU A 108 16.15 -15.75 -17.63
C LEU A 108 14.91 -15.74 -18.54
N ASN A 109 14.97 -16.39 -19.70
CA ASN A 109 13.81 -16.52 -20.59
C ASN A 109 12.64 -17.28 -19.94
N ARG A 110 12.93 -18.32 -19.15
CA ARG A 110 11.90 -19.01 -18.36
C ARG A 110 11.31 -18.11 -17.28
N ALA A 111 12.14 -17.34 -16.58
CA ALA A 111 11.68 -16.39 -15.56
C ALA A 111 10.78 -15.32 -16.17
N VAL A 112 11.14 -14.74 -17.32
CA VAL A 112 10.32 -13.78 -18.05
C VAL A 112 8.97 -14.39 -18.44
N ARG A 113 8.96 -15.62 -18.95
CA ARG A 113 7.71 -16.31 -19.29
C ARG A 113 6.81 -16.53 -18.07
N LEU A 114 7.37 -17.03 -16.98
CA LEU A 114 6.63 -17.27 -15.74
C LEU A 114 6.05 -15.96 -15.19
N LEU A 115 6.83 -14.88 -15.20
CA LEU A 115 6.38 -13.58 -14.72
C LEU A 115 5.26 -13.01 -15.59
N LYS A 116 5.30 -13.21 -16.91
CA LYS A 116 4.20 -12.84 -17.84
C LYS A 116 2.91 -13.61 -17.55
N GLU A 117 3.02 -14.90 -17.29
CA GLU A 117 1.85 -15.72 -16.94
C GLU A 117 1.23 -15.22 -15.61
N GLU A 118 2.07 -14.89 -14.63
CA GLU A 118 1.65 -14.34 -13.34
C GLU A 118 0.94 -12.98 -13.47
N THR A 119 1.48 -12.06 -14.28
CA THR A 119 0.81 -10.79 -14.57
C THR A 119 -0.56 -10.99 -15.19
N GLY A 120 -0.69 -11.90 -16.16
CA GLY A 120 -1.96 -12.17 -16.82
C GLY A 120 -3.01 -12.75 -15.87
N LEU A 121 -2.60 -13.62 -14.94
CA LEU A 121 -3.49 -14.15 -13.91
C LEU A 121 -3.97 -13.05 -12.95
N ARG A 122 -3.11 -12.11 -12.58
CA ARG A 122 -3.49 -10.98 -11.72
C ARG A 122 -4.47 -10.04 -12.40
N GLU A 123 -4.26 -9.74 -13.67
CA GLU A 123 -5.19 -8.94 -14.48
C GLU A 123 -6.56 -9.61 -14.58
N LEU A 124 -6.59 -10.93 -14.81
CA LEU A 124 -7.82 -11.71 -14.86
C LEU A 124 -8.58 -11.63 -13.52
N VAL A 125 -7.89 -11.77 -12.39
CA VAL A 125 -8.49 -11.62 -11.05
C VAL A 125 -9.01 -10.20 -10.84
N ALA A 126 -8.27 -9.18 -11.27
CA ALA A 126 -8.70 -7.79 -11.15
C ALA A 126 -9.98 -7.53 -11.97
N MET A 127 -10.08 -8.09 -13.17
CA MET A 127 -11.28 -8.03 -14.02
C MET A 127 -12.46 -8.73 -13.34
N TYR A 128 -12.30 -9.96 -12.83
CA TYR A 128 -13.38 -10.64 -12.12
C TYR A 128 -13.85 -9.84 -10.91
N ARG A 129 -12.91 -9.30 -10.14
CA ARG A 129 -13.23 -8.44 -9.00
C ARG A 129 -14.02 -7.20 -9.43
N SER A 130 -13.65 -6.54 -10.53
CA SER A 130 -14.41 -5.38 -11.02
C SER A 130 -15.82 -5.75 -11.49
N THR A 131 -16.00 -6.91 -12.14
CA THR A 131 -17.32 -7.38 -12.55
C THR A 131 -18.24 -7.70 -11.36
N LEU A 132 -17.67 -8.22 -10.26
CA LEU A 132 -18.42 -8.49 -9.03
C LEU A 132 -18.87 -7.22 -8.31
N TYR A 133 -18.11 -6.12 -8.40
CA TYR A 133 -18.52 -4.84 -7.82
C TYR A 133 -19.53 -4.06 -8.67
N GLN A 134 -19.72 -4.43 -9.93
CA GLN A 134 -20.66 -3.79 -10.84
C GLN A 134 -22.06 -4.44 -10.84
N GLY A 135 -22.22 -5.62 -10.25
CA GLY A 135 -23.52 -6.30 -10.07
C GLY A 135 -24.04 -6.17 -8.65
#